data_AF-A0A925GPR1-F1
#
_entry.id   AF-A0A925GPR1-F1
#
_cell.length_a   1.000
_cell.length_b   1.000
_cell.length_c   1.000
_cell.angle_alpha   90.00
_cell.angle_beta   90.00
_cell.angle_gamma   90.00
#
_symmetry.space_group_name_H-M   'P 1'
#
loop_
_entity.id
_entity.type
_entity.pdbx_description
1 polymer ?
#
loop_
_entity_poly.entity_id
_entity_poly.type
_entity_poly.pdbx_seq_one_letter_code
_entity_poly.pdbx_strand_id
1 'polypeptide(L)'
;HGQSIADEVERLLATSLSPLTAPPVGRLRKIELPFDHVPDVKELIALSKEEGAKGHNAGVHLERVVRGMALPTSLTYPIQTWTFGNKLALVFLGGEVVADYSLRLKKELGAERLWVNAYANDVKAYIPSRRIIPQGGYEVEGNMYYYDHPFRFSEAIEDMIVGTVHALLPAAFEPKAASRTTGR
;
A
#
# COMPACT_ATOMS: atom_id res chain seq x y z
N HIS A 1 2.49 -27.06 -11.36
CA HIS A 1 2.83 -25.97 -10.43
C HIS A 1 2.81 -26.38 -8.95
N GLY A 2 1.89 -27.26 -8.49
CA GLY A 2 1.90 -27.71 -7.09
C GLY A 2 3.19 -28.44 -6.68
N GLN A 3 3.65 -29.39 -7.49
CA GLN A 3 4.89 -30.14 -7.21
C GLN A 3 6.10 -29.21 -7.04
N SER A 4 6.28 -28.24 -7.94
CA SER A 4 7.42 -27.30 -7.85
C SER A 4 7.42 -26.44 -6.59
N ILE A 5 6.24 -26.12 -6.02
CA ILE A 5 6.15 -25.40 -4.75
C ILE A 5 6.51 -26.34 -3.59
N ALA A 6 6.00 -27.56 -3.61
CA ALA A 6 6.32 -28.57 -2.59
C ALA A 6 7.83 -28.87 -2.56
N ASP A 7 8.45 -29.09 -3.73
CA ASP A 7 9.88 -29.34 -3.86
C ASP A 7 10.72 -28.18 -3.28
N GLU A 8 10.30 -26.93 -3.53
CA GLU A 8 11.00 -25.75 -3.01
C GLU A 8 10.83 -25.61 -1.48
N VAL A 9 9.66 -25.94 -0.94
CA VAL A 9 9.44 -25.98 0.51
C VAL A 9 10.33 -27.03 1.16
N GLU A 10 10.38 -28.26 0.62
CA GLU A 10 11.24 -29.33 1.10
C GLU A 10 12.72 -28.92 1.06
N ARG A 11 13.15 -28.33 -0.06
CA ARG A 11 14.52 -27.83 -0.23
C ARG A 11 14.87 -26.78 0.83
N LEU A 12 13.98 -25.82 1.09
CA LEU A 12 14.21 -24.77 2.08
C LEU A 12 14.24 -25.31 3.51
N LEU A 13 13.36 -26.26 3.85
CA LEU A 13 13.33 -26.91 5.17
C LEU A 13 14.61 -27.72 5.45
N ALA A 14 15.30 -28.20 4.42
CA ALA A 14 16.58 -28.89 4.55
C ALA A 14 17.79 -27.94 4.74
N THR A 15 17.61 -26.63 4.59
CA THR A 15 18.68 -25.64 4.81
C THR A 15 18.85 -25.29 6.29
N SER A 16 19.95 -24.61 6.64
CA SER A 16 20.13 -24.07 7.99
C SER A 16 19.19 -22.88 8.22
N LEU A 17 18.21 -23.05 9.11
CA LEU A 17 17.28 -21.99 9.49
C LEU A 17 17.88 -21.08 10.57
N SER A 18 17.56 -19.79 10.50
CA SER A 18 18.01 -18.80 11.48
C SER A 18 16.99 -18.65 12.62
N PRO A 19 17.34 -18.96 13.88
CA PRO A 19 16.41 -18.81 14.99
C PRO A 19 16.14 -17.32 15.29
N LEU A 20 14.85 -17.02 15.53
CA LEU A 20 14.38 -15.74 16.04
C LEU A 20 14.21 -15.86 17.56
N THR A 21 15.14 -15.27 18.30
CA THR A 21 15.27 -15.46 19.75
C THR A 21 14.73 -14.28 20.57
N ALA A 22 14.29 -13.22 19.90
CA ALA A 22 13.73 -12.03 20.54
C ALA A 22 12.21 -11.96 20.28
N PRO A 23 11.42 -11.47 21.25
CA PRO A 23 10.01 -11.20 21.01
C PRO A 23 9.85 -10.12 19.93
N PRO A 24 8.76 -10.16 19.14
CA PRO A 24 8.52 -9.16 18.12
C PRO A 24 8.24 -7.78 18.73
N VAL A 25 8.76 -6.75 18.09
CA VAL A 25 8.38 -5.35 18.37
C VAL A 25 7.42 -4.89 17.27
N GLY A 26 6.18 -4.60 17.67
CA GLY A 26 5.14 -4.08 16.78
C GLY A 26 5.10 -2.55 16.79
N ARG A 27 4.98 -1.94 15.61
CA ARG A 27 4.73 -0.51 15.45
C ARG A 27 3.61 -0.31 14.43
N LEU A 28 2.70 0.62 14.70
CA LEU A 28 1.58 0.97 13.82
C LEU A 28 1.59 2.48 13.60
N ARG A 29 1.42 2.91 12.36
CA ARG A 29 1.15 4.30 12.00
C ARG A 29 -0.03 4.36 11.05
N LYS A 30 -0.91 5.34 11.25
CA LYS A 30 -1.91 5.72 10.25
C LYS A 30 -1.41 6.97 9.53
N ILE A 31 -1.52 6.99 8.22
CA ILE A 31 -1.19 8.14 7.37
C ILE A 31 -2.41 8.51 6.52
N GLU A 32 -2.46 9.75 6.05
CA GLU A 32 -3.51 10.21 5.15
C GLU A 32 -3.01 10.12 3.71
N LEU A 33 -3.62 9.24 2.92
CA LEU A 33 -3.30 9.08 1.49
C LEU A 33 -4.13 10.08 0.69
N PRO A 34 -3.52 11.11 0.09
CA PRO A 34 -4.27 12.14 -0.63
C PRO A 34 -4.87 11.60 -1.93
N PHE A 35 -6.07 12.08 -2.25
CA PHE A 35 -6.63 11.97 -3.59
C PHE A 35 -6.03 13.02 -4.52
N ASP A 36 -5.97 12.72 -5.81
CA ASP A 36 -5.38 13.60 -6.82
C ASP A 36 -6.30 14.77 -7.17
N HIS A 37 -7.60 14.49 -7.31
CA HIS A 37 -8.63 15.47 -7.61
C HIS A 37 -9.90 15.18 -6.81
N VAL A 38 -10.47 16.23 -6.22
CA VAL A 38 -11.79 16.19 -5.59
C VAL A 38 -12.74 17.00 -6.46
N PRO A 39 -13.72 16.37 -7.13
CA PRO A 39 -14.68 16.99 -8.01
C PRO A 39 -15.46 18.10 -7.34
N ASP A 40 -15.68 19.17 -8.07
CA ASP A 40 -16.60 20.21 -7.70
C ASP A 40 -18.07 19.79 -7.93
N VAL A 41 -19.01 20.66 -7.52
CA VAL A 41 -20.45 20.39 -7.68
C VAL A 41 -20.85 20.20 -9.15
N LYS A 42 -20.24 20.92 -10.09
CA LYS A 42 -20.57 20.80 -11.52
C LYS A 42 -20.10 19.48 -12.07
N GLU A 43 -18.90 19.06 -11.70
CA GLU A 43 -18.34 17.75 -12.06
C GLU A 43 -19.18 16.62 -11.47
N LEU A 44 -19.61 16.72 -10.21
CA LEU A 44 -20.50 15.73 -9.59
C LEU A 44 -21.85 15.63 -10.32
N ILE A 45 -22.45 16.76 -10.74
CA ILE A 45 -23.69 16.76 -11.55
C ILE A 45 -23.48 16.10 -12.92
N ALA A 46 -22.29 16.26 -13.52
CA ALA A 46 -21.98 15.61 -14.79
C ALA A 46 -21.80 14.10 -14.60
N LEU A 47 -21.00 13.70 -13.61
CA LEU A 47 -20.71 12.30 -13.28
C LEU A 47 -21.97 11.55 -12.84
N SER A 48 -22.89 12.19 -12.12
CA SER A 48 -24.14 11.55 -11.66
C SER A 48 -25.09 11.13 -12.79
N LYS A 49 -24.82 11.55 -14.03
CA LYS A 49 -25.56 11.14 -15.23
C LYS A 49 -25.00 9.89 -15.88
N GLU A 50 -23.82 9.43 -15.46
CA GLU A 50 -23.24 8.18 -15.95
C GLU A 50 -23.99 6.98 -15.37
N GLU A 51 -23.88 5.83 -16.04
CA GLU A 51 -24.53 4.61 -15.59
C GLU A 51 -23.68 3.86 -14.52
N GLY A 52 -24.33 2.96 -13.80
CA GLY A 52 -23.67 2.05 -12.88
C GLY A 52 -23.12 2.71 -11.62
N ALA A 53 -22.09 2.09 -11.04
CA ALA A 53 -21.53 2.48 -9.74
C ALA A 53 -20.97 3.92 -9.74
N LYS A 54 -20.41 4.36 -10.86
CA LYS A 54 -19.81 5.70 -11.01
C LYS A 54 -20.85 6.81 -10.86
N GLY A 55 -21.97 6.72 -11.60
CA GLY A 55 -23.04 7.71 -11.49
C GLY A 55 -23.78 7.65 -10.16
N HIS A 56 -24.04 6.44 -9.63
CA HIS A 56 -24.62 6.29 -8.30
C HIS A 56 -23.76 6.96 -7.22
N ASN A 57 -22.46 6.69 -7.22
CA ASN A 57 -21.54 7.25 -6.25
C ASN A 57 -21.46 8.80 -6.37
N ALA A 58 -21.34 9.33 -7.58
CA ALA A 58 -21.38 10.78 -7.81
C ALA A 58 -22.68 11.43 -7.28
N GLY A 59 -23.83 10.78 -7.46
CA GLY A 59 -25.10 11.21 -6.88
C GLY A 59 -25.09 11.26 -5.35
N VAL A 60 -24.57 10.21 -4.69
CA VAL A 60 -24.42 10.16 -3.23
C VAL A 60 -23.51 11.29 -2.73
N HIS A 61 -22.39 11.54 -3.41
CA HIS A 61 -21.48 12.63 -3.05
C HIS A 61 -22.08 14.01 -3.29
N LEU A 62 -22.88 14.19 -4.35
CA LEU A 62 -23.61 15.44 -4.60
C LEU A 62 -24.62 15.73 -3.48
N GLU A 63 -25.38 14.72 -3.04
CA GLU A 63 -26.30 14.86 -1.90
C GLU A 63 -25.56 15.28 -0.62
N ARG A 64 -24.36 14.76 -0.39
CA ARG A 64 -23.53 15.14 0.76
C ARG A 64 -23.17 16.62 0.72
N VAL A 65 -22.72 17.10 -0.44
CA VAL A 65 -22.34 18.51 -0.62
C VAL A 65 -23.56 19.43 -0.46
N VAL A 66 -24.72 19.06 -1.02
CA VAL A 66 -25.97 19.83 -0.87
C VAL A 66 -26.39 19.94 0.60
N ARG A 67 -26.09 18.94 1.43
CA ARG A 67 -26.30 18.97 2.89
C ARG A 67 -25.22 19.72 3.67
N GLY A 68 -24.27 20.37 3.00
CA GLY A 68 -23.19 21.12 3.63
C GLY A 68 -22.06 20.26 4.18
N MET A 69 -21.96 18.98 3.78
CA MET A 69 -20.85 18.11 4.17
C MET A 69 -19.67 18.25 3.21
N ALA A 70 -18.46 18.26 3.75
CA ALA A 70 -17.23 18.25 2.96
C ALA A 70 -16.98 16.86 2.34
N LEU A 71 -16.42 16.85 1.13
CA LEU A 71 -15.93 15.63 0.50
C LEU A 71 -14.58 15.24 1.12
N PRO A 72 -14.29 13.94 1.29
CA PRO A 72 -12.99 13.49 1.76
C PRO A 72 -11.91 13.84 0.73
N THR A 73 -10.81 14.43 1.19
CA THR A 73 -9.63 14.75 0.38
C THR A 73 -8.52 13.70 0.50
N SER A 74 -8.66 12.77 1.43
CA SER A 74 -7.71 11.69 1.70
C SER A 74 -8.39 10.44 2.26
N LEU A 75 -7.63 9.36 2.29
CA LEU A 75 -7.99 8.10 2.95
C LEU A 75 -7.01 7.80 4.08
N THR A 76 -7.51 7.61 5.30
CA THR A 76 -6.70 7.14 6.43
C THR A 76 -6.25 5.70 6.20
N TYR A 77 -4.94 5.48 6.19
CA TYR A 77 -4.32 4.22 5.81
C TYR A 77 -3.40 3.66 6.89
N PRO A 78 -3.65 2.44 7.41
CA PRO A 78 -2.79 1.82 8.42
C PRO A 78 -1.58 1.12 7.79
N ILE A 79 -0.41 1.33 8.40
CA ILE A 79 0.83 0.63 8.11
C ILE A 79 1.38 0.09 9.42
N GLN A 80 1.58 -1.22 9.50
CA GLN A 80 2.12 -1.87 10.68
C GLN A 80 3.38 -2.66 10.33
N THR A 81 4.33 -2.70 11.24
CA THR A 81 5.54 -3.52 11.11
C THR A 81 5.76 -4.34 12.37
N TRP A 82 6.17 -5.60 12.22
CA TRP A 82 6.72 -6.40 13.30
C TRP A 82 8.18 -6.72 13.01
N THR A 83 9.06 -6.51 13.98
CA THR A 83 10.49 -6.84 13.84
C THR A 83 10.95 -7.83 14.90
N PHE A 84 11.66 -8.86 14.47
CA PHE A 84 12.32 -9.84 15.32
C PHE A 84 13.81 -9.51 15.40
N GLY A 85 14.13 -8.55 16.28
CA GLY A 85 15.44 -7.89 16.30
C GLY A 85 15.80 -7.31 14.93
N ASN A 86 17.03 -7.56 14.47
CA ASN A 86 17.51 -7.11 13.16
C ASN A 86 17.49 -8.23 12.10
N LYS A 87 16.81 -9.35 12.37
CA LYS A 87 16.88 -10.57 11.54
C LYS A 87 15.71 -10.72 10.57
N LEU A 88 14.51 -10.34 10.98
CA LEU A 88 13.29 -10.45 10.19
C LEU A 88 12.37 -9.27 10.46
N ALA A 89 11.82 -8.69 9.40
CA ALA A 89 10.74 -7.72 9.46
C ALA A 89 9.53 -8.24 8.68
N LEU A 90 8.35 -8.08 9.28
CA LEU A 90 7.05 -8.26 8.63
C LEU A 90 6.44 -6.88 8.45
N VAL A 91 5.98 -6.58 7.25
CA VAL A 91 5.28 -5.35 6.88
C VAL A 91 3.84 -5.69 6.53
N PHE A 92 2.91 -5.01 7.17
CA PHE A 92 1.48 -5.17 7.00
C PHE A 92 0.88 -3.88 6.42
N LEU A 93 0.28 -4.01 5.26
CA LEU A 93 -0.32 -2.93 4.49
C LEU A 93 -1.83 -3.14 4.40
N GLY A 94 -2.61 -2.08 4.63
CA GLY A 94 -4.07 -2.13 4.47
C GLY A 94 -4.51 -2.22 3.00
N GLY A 95 -5.72 -2.69 2.75
CA GLY A 95 -6.32 -2.70 1.41
C GLY A 95 -5.76 -3.76 0.46
N GLU A 96 -6.20 -3.64 -0.80
CA GLU A 96 -5.83 -4.51 -1.91
C GLU A 96 -4.58 -3.96 -2.59
N VAL A 97 -3.42 -4.33 -2.07
CA VAL A 97 -2.14 -3.72 -2.46
C VAL A 97 -1.55 -4.42 -3.68
N VAL A 98 -1.14 -3.65 -4.69
CA VAL A 98 -0.51 -4.20 -5.89
C VAL A 98 0.91 -4.72 -5.63
N ALA A 99 1.38 -5.65 -6.48
CA ALA A 99 2.65 -6.34 -6.29
C ALA A 99 3.89 -5.43 -6.26
N ASP A 100 3.82 -4.25 -6.90
CA ASP A 100 4.91 -3.26 -6.98
C ASP A 100 5.47 -2.90 -5.58
N TYR A 101 4.62 -2.77 -4.56
CA TYR A 101 5.06 -2.47 -3.19
C TYR A 101 5.96 -3.57 -2.62
N SER A 102 5.58 -4.85 -2.81
CA SER A 102 6.37 -5.99 -2.33
C SER A 102 7.72 -6.06 -3.05
N LEU A 103 7.73 -5.82 -4.36
CA LEU A 103 8.96 -5.81 -5.17
C LEU A 103 9.91 -4.68 -4.73
N ARG A 104 9.38 -3.46 -4.56
CA ARG A 104 10.17 -2.30 -4.16
C ARG A 104 10.72 -2.45 -2.74
N LEU A 105 9.88 -2.78 -1.77
CA LEU A 105 10.31 -2.94 -0.38
C LEU A 105 11.36 -4.05 -0.23
N LYS A 106 11.20 -5.19 -0.92
CA LYS A 106 12.21 -6.27 -0.89
C LYS A 106 13.53 -5.85 -1.54
N LYS A 107 13.48 -5.05 -2.60
CA LYS A 107 14.68 -4.49 -3.23
C LYS A 107 15.41 -3.52 -2.31
N GLU A 108 14.68 -2.70 -1.57
CA GLU A 108 15.23 -1.63 -0.72
C GLU A 108 15.68 -2.13 0.67
N LEU A 109 14.99 -3.11 1.26
CA LEU A 109 15.16 -3.55 2.66
C LEU A 109 15.76 -4.96 2.83
N GLY A 110 16.01 -5.67 1.72
CA GLY A 110 16.53 -7.04 1.71
C GLY A 110 15.44 -8.11 1.67
N ALA A 111 15.33 -8.83 0.56
CA ALA A 111 14.28 -9.82 0.32
C ALA A 111 14.35 -11.05 1.24
N GLU A 112 15.55 -11.38 1.72
CA GLU A 112 15.85 -12.53 2.58
C GLU A 112 15.35 -12.36 4.02
N ARG A 113 15.06 -11.13 4.42
CA ARG A 113 14.74 -10.70 5.79
C ARG A 113 13.44 -9.90 5.87
N LEU A 114 12.68 -9.84 4.78
CA LEU A 114 11.45 -9.06 4.69
C LEU A 114 10.28 -9.91 4.19
N TRP A 115 9.20 -9.91 4.98
CA TRP A 115 7.91 -10.44 4.58
C TRP A 115 6.92 -9.28 4.43
N VAL A 116 6.20 -9.21 3.32
CA VAL A 116 5.19 -8.16 3.06
C VAL A 116 3.83 -8.83 2.91
N ASN A 117 2.83 -8.33 3.65
CA ASN A 117 1.46 -8.82 3.66
C ASN A 117 0.48 -7.66 3.47
N ALA A 118 -0.51 -7.85 2.59
CA ALA A 118 -1.60 -6.90 2.33
C ALA A 118 -2.88 -7.35 3.05
N TYR A 119 -4.01 -6.64 2.87
CA TYR A 119 -5.29 -6.95 3.53
C TYR A 119 -5.20 -6.98 5.06
N ALA A 120 -4.30 -6.19 5.64
CA ALA A 120 -4.05 -6.16 7.07
C ALA A 120 -4.63 -4.90 7.72
N ASN A 121 -5.26 -5.05 8.89
CA ASN A 121 -5.84 -4.00 9.72
C ASN A 121 -7.04 -3.22 9.13
N ASP A 122 -7.13 -3.08 7.80
CA ASP A 122 -8.23 -2.37 7.11
C ASP A 122 -8.30 -2.78 5.63
N VAL A 123 -9.48 -2.69 5.01
CA VAL A 123 -9.69 -2.95 3.57
C VAL A 123 -10.69 -1.94 3.02
N LYS A 124 -10.18 -0.82 2.51
CA LYS A 124 -10.99 0.31 2.00
C LYS A 124 -10.75 0.68 0.55
N ALA A 125 -9.80 0.03 -0.12
CA ALA A 125 -9.35 0.44 -1.43
C ALA A 125 -8.35 -0.56 -2.01
N TYR A 126 -8.28 -0.61 -3.34
CA TYR A 126 -7.03 -0.96 -4.01
C TYR A 126 -6.00 0.13 -3.75
N ILE A 127 -4.75 -0.27 -3.53
CA ILE A 127 -3.65 0.65 -3.26
C ILE A 127 -2.70 0.60 -4.44
N PRO A 128 -2.84 1.52 -5.41
CA PRO A 128 -2.04 1.49 -6.62
C PRO A 128 -0.62 2.04 -6.39
N SER A 129 0.32 1.64 -7.24
CA SER A 129 1.67 2.20 -7.30
C SER A 129 1.72 3.43 -8.21
N ARG A 130 2.73 4.28 -8.03
CA ARG A 130 3.00 5.46 -8.86
C ARG A 130 3.01 5.11 -10.35
N ARG A 131 3.53 3.93 -10.71
CA ARG A 131 3.61 3.48 -12.10
C ARG A 131 2.25 3.16 -12.72
N ILE A 132 1.32 2.57 -11.95
CA ILE A 132 0.03 2.14 -12.48
C ILE A 132 -1.03 3.24 -12.39
N ILE A 133 -0.88 4.19 -11.47
CA ILE A 133 -1.81 5.33 -11.31
C ILE A 133 -2.08 6.00 -12.68
N PRO A 134 -1.08 6.40 -13.50
CA PRO A 134 -1.29 6.96 -14.85
C PRO A 134 -2.04 6.07 -15.84
N GLN A 135 -2.03 4.75 -15.64
CA GLN A 135 -2.62 3.79 -16.58
C GLN A 135 -4.15 3.69 -16.39
N GLY A 136 -4.68 4.15 -15.25
CA GLY A 136 -6.09 4.04 -14.92
C GLY A 136 -6.53 2.58 -14.75
N GLY A 137 -7.81 2.29 -15.02
CA GLY A 137 -8.36 0.94 -14.95
C GLY A 137 -9.03 0.62 -13.61
N TYR A 138 -9.25 -0.68 -13.37
CA TYR A 138 -10.05 -1.12 -12.22
C TYR A 138 -9.36 -0.81 -10.89
N GLU A 139 -8.06 -1.08 -10.79
CA GLU A 139 -7.25 -0.93 -9.58
C GLU A 139 -7.00 0.54 -9.20
N VAL A 140 -7.22 1.48 -10.11
CA VAL A 140 -6.98 2.92 -9.91
C VAL A 140 -8.28 3.72 -9.75
N GLU A 141 -9.31 3.38 -10.52
CA GLU A 141 -10.54 4.18 -10.63
C GLU A 141 -11.78 3.33 -10.40
N GLY A 142 -11.90 2.20 -11.12
CA GLY A 142 -13.12 1.40 -11.13
C GLY A 142 -13.51 0.82 -9.77
N ASN A 143 -12.53 0.34 -9.00
CA ASN A 143 -12.76 -0.23 -7.69
C ASN A 143 -13.20 0.82 -6.66
N MET A 144 -12.77 2.06 -6.82
CA MET A 144 -12.93 3.08 -5.78
C MET A 144 -14.41 3.46 -5.55
N TYR A 145 -15.25 3.31 -6.58
CA TYR A 145 -16.70 3.47 -6.46
C TYR A 145 -17.36 2.47 -5.50
N TYR A 146 -16.81 1.26 -5.35
CA TYR A 146 -17.34 0.24 -4.44
C TYR A 146 -16.97 0.48 -2.98
N TYR A 147 -15.99 1.35 -2.73
CA TYR A 147 -15.56 1.74 -1.40
C TYR A 147 -15.97 3.16 -1.02
N ASP A 148 -16.89 3.76 -1.79
CA ASP A 148 -17.39 5.13 -1.54
C ASP A 148 -16.29 6.21 -1.58
N HIS A 149 -15.29 5.97 -2.42
CA HIS A 149 -14.16 6.87 -2.66
C HIS A 149 -14.10 7.16 -4.17
N PRO A 150 -14.78 8.17 -4.71
CA PRO A 150 -14.83 8.36 -6.18
C PRO A 150 -13.52 8.83 -6.81
N PHE A 151 -12.43 8.95 -6.04
CA PHE A 151 -11.26 9.70 -6.45
C PHE A 151 -10.03 8.80 -6.55
N ARG A 152 -9.32 8.99 -7.65
CA ARG A 152 -8.00 8.41 -7.86
C ARG A 152 -7.02 8.97 -6.83
N PHE A 153 -6.17 8.10 -6.29
CA PHE A 153 -5.08 8.51 -5.42
C PHE A 153 -4.04 9.36 -6.16
N SER A 154 -3.42 10.29 -5.43
CA SER A 154 -2.24 11.00 -5.91
C SER A 154 -1.09 10.02 -6.17
N GLU A 155 -0.27 10.31 -7.18
CA GLU A 155 0.95 9.53 -7.45
C GLU A 155 1.95 9.48 -6.29
N ALA A 156 1.81 10.38 -5.32
CA ALA A 156 2.66 10.45 -4.14
C ALA A 156 2.46 9.29 -3.15
N ILE A 157 1.33 8.58 -3.20
CA ILE A 157 0.96 7.61 -2.15
C ILE A 157 1.99 6.48 -2.01
N GLU A 158 2.63 6.05 -3.10
CA GLU A 158 3.61 4.97 -3.06
C GLU A 158 4.82 5.37 -2.20
N ASP A 159 5.38 6.55 -2.44
CA ASP A 159 6.53 7.06 -1.70
C ASP A 159 6.16 7.36 -0.23
N MET A 160 4.94 7.82 0.04
CA MET A 160 4.45 8.05 1.40
C MET A 160 4.36 6.74 2.19
N ILE A 161 3.83 5.68 1.57
CA ILE A 161 3.70 4.36 2.20
C ILE A 161 5.09 3.76 2.42
N VAL A 162 5.93 3.73 1.38
CA VAL A 162 7.29 3.16 1.47
C VAL A 162 8.13 3.93 2.50
N GLY A 163 8.12 5.27 2.45
CA GLY A 163 8.82 6.10 3.43
C GLY A 163 8.31 5.88 4.86
N THR A 164 7.02 5.61 5.04
CA THR A 164 6.47 5.25 6.35
C THR A 164 6.96 3.88 6.81
N VAL A 165 7.05 2.88 5.92
CA VAL A 165 7.62 1.57 6.24
C VAL A 165 9.06 1.71 6.71
N HIS A 166 9.90 2.45 5.96
CA HIS A 166 11.28 2.76 6.38
C HIS A 166 11.31 3.38 7.78
N ALA A 167 10.49 4.41 8.03
CA ALA A 167 10.43 5.09 9.32
C ALA A 167 9.93 4.22 10.50
N LEU A 168 9.23 3.11 10.22
CA LEU A 168 8.77 2.16 11.22
C LEU A 168 9.80 1.05 11.49
N LEU A 169 10.72 0.80 10.57
CA LEU A 169 11.75 -0.23 10.74
C LEU A 169 12.98 0.31 11.49
N PRO A 170 13.71 -0.56 12.21
CA PRO A 170 15.01 -0.23 12.78
C PRO A 170 16.02 0.13 11.69
N ALA A 171 16.96 1.04 12.00
CA ALA A 171 18.02 1.47 11.09
C ALA A 171 18.86 0.31 10.49
N ALA A 172 18.88 -0.85 11.13
CA ALA A 172 19.53 -2.05 10.61
C ALA A 172 18.91 -2.57 9.31
N PHE A 173 17.69 -2.17 8.94
CA PHE A 173 17.02 -2.49 7.68
C PHE A 173 17.26 -1.47 6.57
N GLU A 174 17.84 -0.31 6.88
CA GLU A 174 18.19 0.66 5.85
C GLU A 174 19.28 0.07 4.93
N PRO A 175 19.17 0.28 3.61
CA PRO A 175 20.19 -0.17 2.68
C PRO A 175 21.54 0.45 3.08
N LYS A 176 22.56 -0.40 3.23
CA LYS A 176 23.92 0.10 3.46
C LYS A 176 24.30 0.98 2.27
N ALA A 177 24.63 2.25 2.55
CA ALA A 177 25.15 3.15 1.53
C ALA A 177 26.27 2.43 0.78
N ALA A 178 26.17 2.35 -0.55
CA ALA A 178 27.19 1.74 -1.37
C ALA A 178 28.53 2.38 -1.01
N SER A 179 29.48 1.57 -0.52
CA SER A 179 30.86 1.98 -0.30
C SER A 179 31.33 2.67 -1.57
N ARG A 180 31.47 4.00 -1.53
CA ARG A 180 32.16 4.75 -2.57
C ARG A 180 33.63 4.35 -2.46
N THR A 181 34.01 3.30 -3.17
CA THR A 181 35.40 2.97 -3.37
C THR A 181 35.99 4.08 -4.22
N THR A 182 36.57 5.09 -3.59
CA THR A 182 37.45 6.06 -4.24
C THR A 182 38.65 5.29 -4.74
N GLY A 183 38.66 4.97 -6.04
CA GLY A 183 39.84 4.49 -6.74
C GLY A 183 40.95 5.54 -6.64
N ARG A 184 42.11 5.09 -6.18
CA ARG A 184 43.39 5.81 -6.29
C ARG A 184 43.87 5.81 -7.74
#